data_AF-A0A7Z9G440-F1
#
_entry.id   AF-A0A7Z9G440-F1
#
_cell.length_a   1.000
_cell.length_b   1.000
_cell.length_c   1.000
_cell.angle_alpha   90.00
_cell.angle_beta   90.00
_cell.angle_gamma   90.00
#
_symmetry.space_group_name_H-M   'P 1'
#
loop_
_entity.id
_entity.type
_entity.pdbx_description
1 polymer ?
#
loop_
_entity_poly.entity_id
_entity_poly.type
_entity_poly.pdbx_seq_one_letter_code
_entity_poly.pdbx_strand_id
1 'polypeptide(L)'
;MKIDSGYGAGSEAAVEARIAELVKMPVDPPPMKGGTGANDATDTICDQDNDGEQNPSCGGDDCNDLDAGINSLKDELCDAVDHNCDGKIHAGAVDGNIYYVDKDGDEFGDPNESVNACQPTWPQVGNSDDCNDNDANFNPNTLWYFDGDQDGAGNPEKSMMSCDQPPGYVNNNQDEDDSVASAGCWDYVTVGRDHACGLKKSGSIVCWGSNKQGQCNAPEENNFVAVSSGYHHTCALDDQGIVICWGSATYGATSPPPTSFETLSCGLGFCCGLTGTEGDNVTCWGNNSDGQSSPPGGSFSSVSTGGGRHACGLKSDGKIICWGSSKGFQGSVGPFPDGSGQYEYLEAGHYLTCAITLDGDGKCWGNDKYKQATPPPAKYKEISPGTVHSCGIAADDTLKCWGSDGFDRTNCPDGTYTQLEVNQLHSCAVSTNSLIRCWGYDDGQGQTTPAGCSN
;
A
#
# COMPACT_ATOMS: atom_id res chain seq x y z
N MET A 1 -35.55 -19.54 20.62
CA MET A 1 -34.53 -18.80 19.85
C MET A 1 -33.86 -17.81 20.78
N LYS A 2 -32.72 -18.22 21.35
CA LYS A 2 -31.76 -17.37 22.03
C LYS A 2 -30.49 -17.50 21.20
N ILE A 3 -29.98 -16.36 20.76
CA ILE A 3 -28.72 -16.23 20.03
C ILE A 3 -27.71 -15.88 21.12
N ASP A 4 -26.70 -16.71 21.30
CA ASP A 4 -25.56 -16.36 22.14
C ASP A 4 -24.25 -16.81 21.50
N SER A 5 -23.29 -15.93 21.77
CA SER A 5 -21.92 -15.70 21.36
C SER A 5 -20.93 -16.87 21.26
N GLY A 6 -19.90 -16.66 20.44
CA GLY A 6 -18.71 -17.52 20.39
C GLY A 6 -17.65 -17.08 19.37
N TYR A 7 -17.12 -15.86 19.48
CA TYR A 7 -15.83 -15.50 18.86
C TYR A 7 -14.71 -16.13 19.72
N GLY A 8 -14.05 -17.15 19.19
CA GLY A 8 -12.88 -17.79 19.79
C GLY A 8 -11.60 -17.31 19.11
N ALA A 9 -10.70 -16.73 19.90
CA ALA A 9 -9.33 -16.41 19.52
C ALA A 9 -8.47 -17.68 19.36
N GLY A 10 -7.53 -17.64 18.42
CA GLY A 10 -6.52 -18.66 18.14
C GLY A 10 -6.42 -18.87 16.62
N SER A 11 -5.30 -18.72 15.93
CA SER A 11 -3.92 -18.83 16.36
C SER A 11 -2.98 -18.26 15.30
N GLU A 12 -2.27 -17.20 15.64
CA GLU A 12 -0.99 -16.83 15.02
C GLU A 12 0.11 -17.60 15.79
N ALA A 13 0.22 -18.90 15.53
CA ALA A 13 1.31 -19.82 15.95
C ALA A 13 0.92 -21.29 15.71
N ALA A 14 0.53 -21.65 14.48
CA ALA A 14 0.24 -23.04 14.13
C ALA A 14 0.77 -23.41 12.73
N VAL A 15 1.96 -22.91 12.38
CA VAL A 15 2.73 -23.45 11.26
C VAL A 15 4.21 -23.37 11.65
N GLU A 16 4.66 -24.28 12.52
CA GLU A 16 6.01 -24.87 12.47
C GLU A 16 6.23 -25.95 13.55
N ALA A 17 6.63 -27.12 13.05
CA ALA A 17 7.38 -28.20 13.69
C ALA A 17 6.70 -29.12 14.74
N ARG A 18 6.42 -30.37 14.30
CA ARG A 18 7.11 -31.52 14.90
C ARG A 18 7.19 -32.76 14.00
N ILE A 19 8.43 -33.04 13.63
CA ILE A 19 9.00 -34.33 13.23
C ILE A 19 8.86 -35.33 14.39
N ALA A 20 8.42 -36.56 14.10
CA ALA A 20 9.05 -37.84 14.50
C ALA A 20 8.04 -39.00 14.62
N GLU A 21 8.30 -40.00 13.78
CA GLU A 21 8.21 -41.45 14.05
C GLU A 21 6.84 -42.13 14.21
N LEU A 22 6.53 -43.03 13.26
CA LEU A 22 6.37 -44.46 13.55
C LEU A 22 6.70 -45.27 12.29
N VAL A 23 7.98 -45.60 12.14
CA VAL A 23 8.47 -46.69 11.29
C VAL A 23 7.99 -48.01 11.88
N LYS A 24 7.36 -48.85 11.06
CA LYS A 24 7.39 -50.31 11.24
C LYS A 24 7.81 -50.95 9.93
N MET A 25 9.10 -51.23 9.82
CA MET A 25 9.55 -52.42 9.10
C MET A 25 9.18 -53.65 9.96
N PRO A 26 8.87 -54.78 9.33
CA PRO A 26 9.94 -55.77 9.20
C PRO A 26 10.06 -56.36 7.79
N VAL A 27 11.32 -56.59 7.46
CA VAL A 27 11.84 -57.51 6.45
C VAL A 27 11.30 -58.94 6.62
N ASP A 28 10.90 -59.59 5.53
CA ASP A 28 11.52 -60.85 5.05
C ASP A 28 10.98 -61.25 3.65
N PRO A 29 11.74 -62.04 2.86
CA PRO A 29 11.69 -62.08 1.40
C PRO A 29 10.63 -63.05 0.84
N PRO A 30 10.27 -62.94 -0.47
CA PRO A 30 9.44 -63.95 -1.11
C PRO A 30 10.24 -65.27 -1.25
N PRO A 31 9.58 -66.44 -1.16
CA PRO A 31 10.24 -67.70 -1.39
C PRO A 31 10.58 -67.84 -2.87
N MET A 32 11.85 -68.12 -3.16
CA MET A 32 12.22 -68.77 -4.41
C MET A 32 11.45 -70.10 -4.52
N LYS A 33 10.61 -70.21 -5.54
CA LYS A 33 10.31 -71.49 -6.16
C LYS A 33 10.91 -71.49 -7.54
N GLY A 34 11.90 -72.37 -7.71
CA GLY A 34 12.47 -72.68 -9.00
C GLY A 34 11.41 -73.14 -9.98
N GLY A 35 11.50 -72.58 -11.18
CA GLY A 35 10.85 -73.04 -12.39
C GLY A 35 11.77 -72.63 -13.53
N THR A 36 12.53 -73.60 -14.03
CA THR A 36 13.53 -73.47 -15.08
C THR A 36 12.94 -72.93 -16.39
N GLY A 37 13.59 -71.93 -17.00
CA GLY A 37 13.32 -71.55 -18.39
C GLY A 37 14.09 -70.29 -18.80
N ALA A 38 15.23 -70.49 -19.47
CA ALA A 38 15.94 -69.62 -20.44
C ALA A 38 15.61 -68.11 -20.40
N ASN A 39 16.50 -67.21 -20.00
CA ASN A 39 17.60 -66.70 -20.83
C ASN A 39 17.67 -67.27 -22.25
N ASP A 40 16.67 -66.94 -23.06
CA ASP A 40 16.78 -67.00 -24.51
C ASP A 40 16.73 -65.58 -25.07
N ALA A 41 17.89 -65.08 -25.51
CA ALA A 41 18.00 -63.85 -26.31
C ALA A 41 17.45 -64.05 -27.74
N THR A 42 16.46 -64.94 -27.89
CA THR A 42 15.65 -65.16 -29.10
C THR A 42 14.17 -65.33 -28.78
N ASP A 43 13.69 -64.90 -27.60
CA ASP A 43 12.26 -64.83 -27.30
C ASP A 43 11.59 -63.66 -28.05
N THR A 44 11.50 -63.81 -29.37
CA THR A 44 10.83 -62.92 -30.33
C THR A 44 9.33 -62.72 -30.05
N ILE A 45 8.80 -63.21 -28.93
CA ILE A 45 7.41 -63.00 -28.54
C ILE A 45 7.30 -62.06 -27.33
N CYS A 46 8.36 -61.93 -26.52
CA CYS A 46 8.31 -61.17 -25.28
C CYS A 46 9.15 -59.88 -25.29
N ASP A 47 10.17 -59.79 -26.15
CA ASP A 47 11.03 -58.60 -26.37
C ASP A 47 11.41 -58.55 -27.86
N GLN A 48 10.55 -57.96 -28.68
CA GLN A 48 10.65 -57.98 -30.15
C GLN A 48 11.55 -56.88 -30.70
N ASP A 49 11.65 -55.74 -30.03
CA ASP A 49 12.51 -54.62 -30.41
C ASP A 49 13.92 -54.68 -29.80
N ASN A 50 14.17 -55.62 -28.87
CA ASN A 50 15.44 -55.88 -28.19
C ASN A 50 15.94 -54.70 -27.36
N ASP A 51 15.04 -53.95 -26.72
CA ASP A 51 15.39 -52.90 -25.77
C ASP A 51 15.66 -53.44 -24.34
N GLY A 52 15.33 -54.70 -24.10
CA GLY A 52 15.54 -55.41 -22.83
C GLY A 52 14.35 -55.36 -21.87
N GLU A 53 13.25 -54.71 -22.25
CA GLU A 53 11.97 -54.73 -21.54
C GLU A 53 11.03 -55.79 -22.12
N GLN A 54 10.09 -56.28 -21.30
CA GLN A 54 9.18 -57.36 -21.71
C GLN A 54 7.74 -56.87 -21.85
N ASN A 55 7.03 -57.36 -22.86
CA ASN A 55 5.63 -57.02 -23.05
C ASN A 55 4.71 -57.59 -21.94
N PRO A 56 3.45 -57.12 -21.81
CA PRO A 56 2.59 -57.45 -20.66
C PRO A 56 2.08 -58.89 -20.67
N SER A 57 2.11 -59.57 -21.82
CA SER A 57 1.74 -60.99 -21.91
C SER A 57 2.78 -61.90 -21.25
N CYS A 58 4.01 -61.39 -21.11
CA CYS A 58 5.13 -62.08 -20.47
C CYS A 58 5.40 -61.57 -19.04
N GLY A 59 4.64 -60.56 -18.59
CA GLY A 59 4.68 -60.03 -17.23
C GLY A 59 5.63 -58.85 -17.02
N GLY A 60 6.07 -58.18 -18.09
CA GLY A 60 6.74 -56.88 -18.02
C GLY A 60 5.79 -55.71 -18.32
N ASP A 61 6.35 -54.50 -18.36
CA ASP A 61 5.61 -53.22 -18.46
C ASP A 61 5.88 -52.46 -19.77
N ASP A 62 6.46 -53.11 -20.78
CA ASP A 62 6.63 -52.53 -22.12
C ASP A 62 5.28 -52.51 -22.86
N CYS A 63 4.82 -51.31 -23.23
CA CYS A 63 3.54 -51.13 -23.91
C CYS A 63 3.62 -51.21 -25.44
N ASN A 64 4.82 -51.18 -26.03
CA ASN A 64 5.01 -51.36 -27.46
C ASN A 64 6.30 -52.13 -27.79
N ASP A 65 6.18 -53.45 -27.68
CA ASP A 65 7.17 -54.50 -28.03
C ASP A 65 7.77 -54.39 -29.46
N LEU A 66 7.31 -53.47 -30.30
CA LEU A 66 7.85 -53.23 -31.65
C LEU A 66 8.67 -51.93 -31.76
N ASP A 67 8.78 -51.15 -30.69
CA ASP A 67 9.40 -49.83 -30.69
C ASP A 67 10.19 -49.57 -29.39
N ALA A 68 11.50 -49.75 -29.48
CA ALA A 68 12.46 -49.55 -28.40
C ALA A 68 12.47 -48.12 -27.81
N GLY A 69 11.71 -47.19 -28.39
CA GLY A 69 11.46 -45.86 -27.87
C GLY A 69 10.30 -45.77 -26.87
N ILE A 70 9.48 -46.80 -26.71
CA ILE A 70 8.21 -46.74 -25.98
C ILE A 70 8.17 -47.87 -24.94
N ASN A 71 8.62 -47.60 -23.71
CA ASN A 71 8.58 -48.54 -22.60
C ASN A 71 8.61 -47.81 -21.25
N SER A 72 8.31 -48.52 -20.16
CA SER A 72 8.18 -47.94 -18.81
C SER A 72 9.40 -47.17 -18.24
N LEU A 73 10.58 -47.30 -18.86
CA LEU A 73 11.82 -46.62 -18.44
C LEU A 73 12.16 -45.38 -19.29
N LYS A 74 11.36 -45.04 -20.30
CA LYS A 74 11.62 -43.89 -21.16
C LYS A 74 11.16 -42.59 -20.54
N ASP A 75 11.82 -41.52 -20.93
CA ASP A 75 11.38 -40.16 -20.62
C ASP A 75 10.26 -39.77 -21.61
N GLU A 76 9.26 -39.04 -21.12
CA GLU A 76 8.21 -38.47 -21.96
C GLU A 76 8.77 -37.37 -22.86
N LEU A 77 8.19 -37.27 -24.06
CA LEU A 77 8.50 -36.21 -25.03
C LEU A 77 7.25 -35.43 -25.41
N CYS A 78 7.44 -34.25 -25.97
CA CYS A 78 6.37 -33.37 -26.45
C CYS A 78 5.84 -33.79 -27.82
N ASP A 79 5.32 -35.02 -27.90
CA ASP A 79 4.62 -35.54 -29.06
C ASP A 79 3.37 -36.35 -28.66
N ALA A 80 2.72 -36.98 -29.63
CA ALA A 80 1.47 -37.67 -29.41
C ALA A 80 1.62 -39.10 -28.83
N VAL A 81 2.80 -39.48 -28.36
CA VAL A 81 3.14 -40.83 -27.91
C VAL A 81 3.41 -40.84 -26.40
N ASP A 82 2.76 -41.77 -25.70
CA ASP A 82 3.03 -42.13 -24.31
C ASP A 82 4.27 -43.03 -24.30
N HIS A 83 5.44 -42.45 -24.12
CA HIS A 83 6.74 -43.13 -24.18
C HIS A 83 6.98 -43.98 -22.95
N ASN A 84 6.48 -43.55 -21.78
CA ASN A 84 6.74 -44.20 -20.49
C ASN A 84 5.60 -45.12 -20.00
N CYS A 85 4.57 -45.29 -20.83
CA CYS A 85 3.47 -46.23 -20.61
C CYS A 85 2.66 -45.98 -19.32
N ASP A 86 2.65 -44.76 -18.77
CA ASP A 86 1.91 -44.43 -17.53
C ASP A 86 0.45 -44.03 -17.79
N GLY A 87 0.04 -43.96 -19.06
CA GLY A 87 -1.28 -43.56 -19.52
C GLY A 87 -1.44 -42.04 -19.67
N LYS A 88 -0.38 -41.24 -19.56
CA LYS A 88 -0.40 -39.78 -19.66
C LYS A 88 0.65 -39.25 -20.62
N ILE A 89 0.19 -39.01 -21.84
CA ILE A 89 0.94 -38.31 -22.88
C ILE A 89 1.37 -36.93 -22.36
N HIS A 90 2.69 -36.65 -22.39
CA HIS A 90 3.38 -35.41 -21.95
C HIS A 90 3.67 -35.24 -20.44
N ALA A 91 3.28 -36.18 -19.58
CA ALA A 91 3.44 -35.99 -18.14
C ALA A 91 4.93 -36.08 -17.72
N GLY A 92 5.54 -34.93 -17.44
CA GLY A 92 6.97 -34.86 -17.11
C GLY A 92 7.87 -34.88 -18.35
N ALA A 93 7.35 -34.43 -19.50
CA ALA A 93 8.12 -34.37 -20.73
C ALA A 93 9.44 -33.59 -20.56
N VAL A 94 10.54 -34.20 -21.02
CA VAL A 94 11.89 -33.64 -20.80
C VAL A 94 12.30 -32.58 -21.82
N ASP A 95 11.59 -32.50 -22.95
CA ASP A 95 11.78 -31.53 -24.03
C ASP A 95 10.70 -30.43 -24.04
N GLY A 96 9.93 -30.29 -22.95
CA GLY A 96 8.96 -29.22 -22.80
C GLY A 96 9.58 -27.83 -22.66
N ASN A 97 8.82 -26.83 -23.06
CA ASN A 97 9.19 -25.42 -22.92
C ASN A 97 8.89 -24.93 -21.51
N ILE A 98 9.62 -23.90 -21.07
CA ILE A 98 9.33 -23.20 -19.83
C ILE A 98 8.26 -22.15 -20.13
N TYR A 99 7.15 -22.20 -19.39
CA TYR A 99 6.14 -21.16 -19.33
C TYR A 99 6.09 -20.56 -17.93
N TYR A 100 5.56 -19.35 -17.83
CA TYR A 100 5.53 -18.53 -16.61
C TYR A 100 4.09 -18.23 -16.23
N VAL A 101 3.79 -18.19 -14.94
CA VAL A 101 2.44 -17.92 -14.43
C VAL A 101 2.11 -16.44 -14.63
N ASP A 102 1.05 -16.16 -15.39
CA ASP A 102 0.51 -14.82 -15.65
C ASP A 102 -0.68 -14.56 -14.69
N LYS A 103 -0.40 -13.89 -13.58
CA LYS A 103 -1.36 -13.81 -12.47
C LYS A 103 -2.41 -12.71 -12.65
N ASP A 104 -2.07 -11.62 -13.32
CA ASP A 104 -2.97 -10.48 -13.54
C ASP A 104 -3.58 -10.43 -14.96
N GLY A 105 -3.12 -11.30 -15.86
CA GLY A 105 -3.71 -11.57 -17.16
C GLY A 105 -3.24 -10.64 -18.28
N ASP A 106 -2.01 -10.15 -18.21
CA ASP A 106 -1.48 -9.14 -19.14
C ASP A 106 -0.55 -9.69 -20.24
N GLU A 107 -0.44 -11.02 -20.31
CA GLU A 107 0.39 -11.80 -21.23
C GLU A 107 1.90 -11.87 -20.86
N PHE A 108 2.28 -11.33 -19.71
CA PHE A 108 3.60 -11.48 -19.08
C PHE A 108 3.47 -12.34 -17.81
N GLY A 109 4.53 -13.06 -17.43
CA GLY A 109 4.46 -13.94 -16.26
C GLY A 109 5.71 -13.89 -15.38
N ASP A 110 5.57 -14.38 -14.16
CA ASP A 110 6.61 -14.29 -13.13
C ASP A 110 7.80 -15.22 -13.48
N PRO A 111 9.03 -14.70 -13.63
CA PRO A 111 10.22 -15.53 -13.84
C PRO A 111 10.50 -16.51 -12.70
N ASN A 112 9.94 -16.29 -11.51
CA ASN A 112 10.08 -17.15 -10.33
C ASN A 112 8.99 -18.22 -10.23
N GLU A 113 7.88 -18.09 -10.95
CA GLU A 113 6.81 -19.09 -11.03
C GLU A 113 6.73 -19.69 -12.44
N SER A 114 7.58 -20.69 -12.67
CA SER A 114 7.67 -21.36 -13.98
C SER A 114 7.18 -22.82 -13.95
N VAL A 115 6.65 -23.28 -15.08
CA VAL A 115 6.22 -24.65 -15.32
C VAL A 115 6.80 -25.15 -16.63
N ASN A 116 7.41 -26.34 -16.62
CA ASN A 116 7.80 -27.02 -17.84
C ASN A 116 6.59 -27.78 -18.41
N ALA A 117 6.20 -27.46 -19.64
CA ALA A 117 5.09 -28.12 -20.33
C ALA A 117 5.28 -28.11 -21.85
N CYS A 118 4.54 -28.96 -22.55
CA CYS A 118 4.55 -28.97 -24.02
C CYS A 118 3.77 -27.79 -24.61
N GLN A 119 2.69 -27.36 -23.96
CA GLN A 119 1.85 -26.23 -24.37
C GLN A 119 1.45 -25.42 -23.13
N PRO A 120 1.31 -24.08 -23.24
CA PRO A 120 0.87 -23.28 -22.12
C PRO A 120 -0.60 -23.60 -21.80
N THR A 121 -0.92 -23.71 -20.52
CA THR A 121 -2.30 -23.80 -20.03
C THR A 121 -2.61 -22.58 -19.18
N TRP A 122 -3.77 -21.95 -19.38
CA TRP A 122 -4.15 -20.79 -18.59
C TRP A 122 -4.00 -21.08 -17.08
N PRO A 123 -3.30 -20.23 -16.30
CA PRO A 123 -2.73 -18.92 -16.65
C PRO A 123 -1.21 -18.96 -16.89
N GLN A 124 -0.76 -19.48 -18.04
CA GLN A 124 0.66 -19.59 -18.39
C GLN A 124 0.97 -18.90 -19.70
N VAL A 125 2.10 -18.20 -19.74
CA VAL A 125 2.58 -17.45 -20.90
C VAL A 125 4.04 -17.77 -21.20
N GLY A 126 4.48 -17.50 -22.43
CA GLY A 126 5.86 -17.75 -22.84
C GLY A 126 6.83 -16.62 -22.46
N ASN A 127 6.32 -15.45 -22.07
CA ASN A 127 7.11 -14.29 -21.72
C ASN A 127 7.28 -14.18 -20.20
N SER A 128 8.51 -13.99 -19.73
CA SER A 128 8.83 -13.84 -18.30
C SER A 128 9.17 -12.41 -17.88
N ASP A 129 8.95 -11.45 -18.78
CA ASP A 129 9.39 -10.08 -18.57
C ASP A 129 8.38 -9.25 -17.73
N ASP A 130 7.50 -9.89 -16.94
CA ASP A 130 6.53 -9.16 -16.12
C ASP A 130 7.25 -8.28 -15.08
N CYS A 131 6.88 -7.00 -15.05
CA CYS A 131 7.48 -6.03 -14.14
C CYS A 131 6.73 -6.03 -12.79
N ASN A 132 5.46 -6.43 -12.76
CA ASN A 132 4.64 -6.54 -11.54
C ASN A 132 3.47 -7.51 -11.73
N ASP A 133 3.65 -8.76 -11.27
CA ASP A 133 2.66 -9.86 -11.37
C ASP A 133 1.33 -9.63 -10.61
N ASN A 134 1.07 -8.44 -10.09
CA ASN A 134 -0.19 -8.10 -9.43
C ASN A 134 -0.90 -6.90 -10.08
N ASP A 135 -0.36 -6.33 -11.15
CA ASP A 135 -0.92 -5.17 -11.84
C ASP A 135 -0.66 -5.20 -13.35
N ALA A 136 -1.67 -5.63 -14.10
CA ALA A 136 -1.68 -5.75 -15.55
C ALA A 136 -1.38 -4.45 -16.34
N ASN A 137 -1.24 -3.31 -15.65
CA ASN A 137 -0.83 -2.04 -16.27
C ASN A 137 0.70 -1.83 -16.27
N PHE A 138 1.47 -2.67 -15.56
CA PHE A 138 2.91 -2.51 -15.37
C PHE A 138 3.69 -3.69 -15.93
N ASN A 139 3.99 -3.62 -17.22
CA ASN A 139 4.74 -4.61 -17.99
C ASN A 139 5.74 -3.91 -18.94
N PRO A 140 6.57 -4.65 -19.69
CA PRO A 140 7.57 -4.06 -20.58
C PRO A 140 6.99 -3.16 -21.67
N ASN A 141 5.70 -3.28 -21.96
CA ASN A 141 4.99 -2.44 -22.94
C ASN A 141 4.31 -1.22 -22.30
N THR A 142 4.43 -1.03 -20.98
CA THR A 142 3.88 0.15 -20.29
C THR A 142 4.45 1.43 -20.88
N LEU A 143 3.55 2.28 -21.37
CA LEU A 143 3.90 3.57 -21.96
C LEU A 143 4.06 4.63 -20.87
N TRP A 144 5.21 5.26 -20.91
CA TRP A 144 5.59 6.42 -20.10
C TRP A 144 5.70 7.63 -21.01
N TYR A 145 5.13 8.76 -20.59
CA TYR A 145 5.04 10.01 -21.35
C TYR A 145 5.94 11.07 -20.71
N PHE A 146 6.78 11.73 -21.50
CA PHE A 146 7.70 12.75 -21.02
C PHE A 146 6.90 13.88 -20.37
N ASP A 147 7.28 14.26 -19.17
CA ASP A 147 6.63 15.30 -18.36
C ASP A 147 7.61 16.47 -18.23
N GLY A 148 7.56 17.37 -19.22
CA GLY A 148 8.57 18.42 -19.36
C GLY A 148 8.49 19.54 -18.33
N ASP A 149 7.29 19.79 -17.81
CA ASP A 149 7.02 20.83 -16.81
C ASP A 149 6.70 20.28 -15.42
N GLN A 150 6.75 18.96 -15.26
CA GLN A 150 6.64 18.21 -14.00
C GLN A 150 5.25 18.33 -13.36
N ASP A 151 4.22 18.50 -14.18
CA ASP A 151 2.83 18.54 -13.76
C ASP A 151 2.19 17.13 -13.72
N GLY A 152 2.88 16.12 -14.27
CA GLY A 152 2.50 14.70 -14.29
C GLY A 152 1.25 14.37 -15.09
N ALA A 153 0.92 15.22 -16.04
CA ALA A 153 0.47 14.78 -17.33
C ALA A 153 1.67 14.86 -18.30
N GLY A 154 1.94 13.77 -19.00
CA GLY A 154 3.02 13.72 -19.96
C GLY A 154 2.50 13.78 -21.39
N ASN A 155 3.41 14.09 -22.30
CA ASN A 155 3.07 14.30 -23.70
C ASN A 155 2.83 12.99 -24.49
N PRO A 156 1.62 12.77 -25.05
CA PRO A 156 1.31 11.61 -25.91
C PRO A 156 2.30 11.39 -27.04
N GLU A 157 2.84 12.48 -27.60
CA GLU A 157 3.77 12.48 -28.73
C GLU A 157 5.22 12.18 -28.30
N LYS A 158 5.51 12.20 -26.99
CA LYS A 158 6.83 11.87 -26.43
C LYS A 158 6.72 10.75 -25.42
N SER A 159 6.49 9.54 -25.91
CA SER A 159 6.41 8.35 -25.07
C SER A 159 7.58 7.39 -25.24
N MET A 160 7.81 6.56 -24.23
CA MET A 160 8.69 5.40 -24.29
C MET A 160 8.10 4.23 -23.50
N MET A 161 8.51 3.01 -23.85
CA MET A 161 8.12 1.81 -23.12
C MET A 161 9.22 1.44 -22.10
N SER A 162 8.82 1.08 -20.89
CA SER A 162 9.73 0.66 -19.82
C SER A 162 8.96 -0.06 -18.71
N CYS A 163 9.61 -1.04 -18.07
CA CYS A 163 9.10 -1.66 -16.84
C CYS A 163 8.96 -0.63 -15.71
N ASP A 164 10.08 0.01 -15.38
CA ASP A 164 10.14 1.02 -14.33
C ASP A 164 9.87 2.41 -14.91
N GLN A 165 9.27 3.29 -14.10
CA GLN A 165 9.09 4.70 -14.42
C GLN A 165 10.43 5.36 -14.77
N PRO A 166 10.65 5.77 -16.03
CA PRO A 166 11.84 6.53 -16.40
C PRO A 166 11.83 7.90 -15.72
N PRO A 167 12.99 8.43 -15.28
CA PRO A 167 13.05 9.76 -14.69
C PRO A 167 12.50 10.84 -15.64
N GLY A 168 11.56 11.64 -15.16
CA GLY A 168 10.92 12.70 -15.96
C GLY A 168 9.82 12.21 -16.91
N TYR A 169 9.29 11.00 -16.70
CA TYR A 169 8.14 10.49 -17.43
C TYR A 169 7.03 10.05 -16.47
N VAL A 170 5.77 10.07 -16.91
CA VAL A 170 4.58 9.65 -16.15
C VAL A 170 3.68 8.75 -16.98
N ASN A 171 2.82 7.94 -16.37
CA ASN A 171 1.89 7.04 -17.08
C ASN A 171 0.55 7.70 -17.47
N ASN A 172 0.48 9.03 -17.36
CA ASN A 172 -0.68 9.85 -17.70
C ASN A 172 -0.39 10.64 -18.98
N ASN A 173 -1.25 10.57 -19.99
CA ASN A 173 -1.03 11.16 -21.32
C ASN A 173 -1.91 12.39 -21.60
N GLN A 174 -2.22 13.17 -20.57
CA GLN A 174 -3.23 14.24 -20.65
C GLN A 174 -2.67 15.64 -20.96
N ASP A 175 -1.42 15.75 -21.40
CA ASP A 175 -0.80 17.05 -21.71
C ASP A 175 -0.26 17.10 -23.15
N GLU A 176 -0.67 18.08 -23.94
CA GLU A 176 -0.11 18.29 -25.28
C GLU A 176 1.04 19.33 -25.30
N ASP A 177 1.22 20.10 -24.21
CA ASP A 177 2.14 21.23 -24.09
C ASP A 177 3.04 21.18 -22.83
N ASP A 178 4.06 20.32 -22.89
CA ASP A 178 5.16 20.18 -21.90
C ASP A 178 5.95 21.46 -21.55
N SER A 179 5.58 22.61 -22.09
CA SER A 179 6.21 23.90 -21.80
C SER A 179 5.40 24.76 -20.84
N VAL A 180 4.16 24.38 -20.53
CA VAL A 180 3.25 25.12 -19.68
C VAL A 180 2.42 24.16 -18.84
N ALA A 181 2.82 24.01 -17.57
CA ALA A 181 2.10 23.17 -16.64
C ALA A 181 0.60 23.52 -16.62
N SER A 182 -0.24 22.52 -16.87
CA SER A 182 -1.67 22.64 -16.72
C SER A 182 -1.97 22.96 -15.25
N ALA A 183 -2.30 24.23 -14.98
CA ALA A 183 -2.53 24.68 -13.62
C ALA A 183 -3.71 23.91 -13.02
N GLY A 184 -3.42 23.09 -12.02
CA GLY A 184 -4.42 22.36 -11.29
C GLY A 184 -5.32 23.27 -10.45
N CYS A 185 -6.42 22.67 -10.01
CA CYS A 185 -7.49 23.33 -9.31
C CYS A 185 -7.42 23.17 -7.78
N TRP A 186 -6.46 22.38 -7.28
CA TRP A 186 -6.36 22.01 -5.87
C TRP A 186 -5.65 23.09 -5.05
N ASP A 187 -6.13 23.27 -3.82
CA ASP A 187 -5.56 24.18 -2.83
C ASP A 187 -4.97 23.40 -1.64
N TYR A 188 -5.67 22.35 -1.21
CA TYR A 188 -5.28 21.51 -0.07
C TYR A 188 -5.67 20.05 -0.32
N VAL A 189 -4.92 19.08 0.20
CA VAL A 189 -5.34 17.68 0.30
C VAL A 189 -5.27 17.21 1.74
N THR A 190 -6.21 16.39 2.18
CA THR A 190 -6.18 15.75 3.50
C THR A 190 -6.36 14.24 3.36
N VAL A 191 -5.67 13.49 4.23
CA VAL A 191 -5.53 12.05 4.12
C VAL A 191 -6.13 11.37 5.34
N GLY A 192 -7.11 10.48 5.12
CA GLY A 192 -7.67 9.60 6.13
C GLY A 192 -6.93 8.26 6.21
N ARG A 193 -7.59 7.20 6.70
CA ARG A 193 -6.97 5.87 6.69
C ARG A 193 -6.91 5.28 5.28
N ASP A 194 -8.06 5.26 4.63
CA ASP A 194 -8.39 4.55 3.40
C ASP A 194 -9.12 5.45 2.39
N HIS A 195 -9.14 6.76 2.65
CA HIS A 195 -9.71 7.79 1.78
C HIS A 195 -8.85 9.06 1.84
N ALA A 196 -8.98 9.90 0.83
CA ALA A 196 -8.43 11.24 0.83
C ALA A 196 -9.47 12.23 0.27
N CYS A 197 -9.31 13.51 0.61
CA CYS A 197 -10.16 14.58 0.14
C CYS A 197 -9.32 15.77 -0.29
N GLY A 198 -9.62 16.33 -1.46
CA GLY A 198 -9.04 17.56 -1.97
C GLY A 198 -10.01 18.72 -1.83
N LEU A 199 -9.50 19.87 -1.37
CA LEU A 199 -10.17 21.15 -1.43
C LEU A 199 -9.71 21.88 -2.70
N LYS A 200 -10.66 22.25 -3.56
CA LYS A 200 -10.39 23.08 -4.73
C LYS A 200 -10.27 24.54 -4.32
N LYS A 201 -9.53 25.33 -5.10
CA LYS A 201 -9.47 26.81 -4.98
C LYS A 201 -10.84 27.49 -5.12
N SER A 202 -11.81 26.80 -5.72
CA SER A 202 -13.20 27.25 -5.82
C SER A 202 -13.99 27.09 -4.52
N GLY A 203 -13.43 26.43 -3.50
CA GLY A 203 -14.09 26.10 -2.23
C GLY A 203 -14.90 24.81 -2.23
N SER A 204 -14.86 24.03 -3.32
CA SER A 204 -15.53 22.71 -3.43
C SER A 204 -14.61 21.58 -2.96
N ILE A 205 -15.20 20.50 -2.42
CA ILE A 205 -14.45 19.34 -1.94
C ILE A 205 -14.75 18.12 -2.81
N VAL A 206 -13.72 17.34 -3.10
CA VAL A 206 -13.85 16.03 -3.74
C VAL A 206 -13.10 15.00 -2.90
N CYS A 207 -13.73 13.88 -2.62
CA CYS A 207 -13.12 12.78 -1.87
C CYS A 207 -13.07 11.51 -2.72
N TRP A 208 -12.02 10.70 -2.54
CA TRP A 208 -11.79 9.44 -3.24
C TRP A 208 -11.24 8.38 -2.29
N GLY A 209 -11.22 7.12 -2.74
CA GLY A 209 -10.90 5.95 -1.91
C GLY A 209 -12.15 5.28 -1.32
N SER A 210 -11.98 4.57 -0.21
CA SER A 210 -13.01 3.82 0.49
C SER A 210 -14.16 4.72 0.97
N ASN A 211 -15.40 4.34 0.62
CA ASN A 211 -16.62 5.08 1.00
C ASN A 211 -17.60 4.26 1.87
N LYS A 212 -17.11 3.23 2.58
CA LYS A 212 -17.95 2.29 3.35
C LYS A 212 -18.77 2.93 4.47
N GLN A 213 -18.35 4.10 4.96
CA GLN A 213 -19.01 4.88 6.01
C GLN A 213 -19.63 6.18 5.48
N GLY A 214 -19.60 6.41 4.16
CA GLY A 214 -19.99 7.69 3.57
C GLY A 214 -18.93 8.77 3.70
N GLN A 215 -17.67 8.43 4.01
CA GLN A 215 -16.58 9.41 4.19
C GLN A 215 -16.16 10.14 2.90
N CYS A 216 -16.54 9.62 1.73
CA CYS A 216 -16.35 10.30 0.46
C CYS A 216 -17.60 11.07 -0.02
N ASN A 217 -18.69 11.07 0.74
CA ASN A 217 -19.91 11.81 0.42
C ASN A 217 -19.75 13.28 0.85
N ALA A 218 -18.83 13.99 0.22
CA ALA A 218 -18.60 15.41 0.49
C ALA A 218 -19.87 16.25 0.23
N PRO A 219 -20.09 17.32 1.01
CA PRO A 219 -21.20 18.24 0.77
C PRO A 219 -21.07 18.94 -0.60
N GLU A 220 -22.20 19.32 -1.21
CA GLU A 220 -22.24 19.95 -2.55
C GLU A 220 -21.91 21.46 -2.53
N GLU A 221 -21.74 22.03 -1.34
CA GLU A 221 -21.36 23.43 -1.13
C GLU A 221 -19.94 23.74 -1.66
N ASN A 222 -19.70 25.01 -1.95
CA ASN A 222 -18.45 25.49 -2.56
C ASN A 222 -17.85 26.70 -1.83
N ASN A 223 -18.16 26.88 -0.55
CA ASN A 223 -17.63 27.97 0.29
C ASN A 223 -16.68 27.45 1.38
N PHE A 224 -16.10 26.26 1.20
CA PHE A 224 -15.15 25.70 2.16
C PHE A 224 -13.79 26.37 2.04
N VAL A 225 -13.17 26.61 3.19
CA VAL A 225 -11.83 27.21 3.33
C VAL A 225 -10.82 26.27 4.00
N ALA A 226 -11.29 25.19 4.62
CA ALA A 226 -10.42 24.13 5.12
C ALA A 226 -11.15 22.77 5.12
N VAL A 227 -10.38 21.69 5.04
CA VAL A 227 -10.87 20.32 5.13
C VAL A 227 -9.87 19.49 5.96
N SER A 228 -10.38 18.60 6.80
CA SER A 228 -9.54 17.71 7.63
C SER A 228 -10.18 16.34 7.78
N SER A 229 -9.42 15.30 7.44
CA SER A 229 -9.84 13.90 7.52
C SER A 229 -9.39 13.25 8.82
N GLY A 230 -10.32 12.59 9.49
CA GLY A 230 -10.02 11.62 10.53
C GLY A 230 -9.89 10.19 9.98
N TYR A 231 -10.20 9.17 10.80
CA TYR A 231 -10.01 7.77 10.37
C TYR A 231 -10.96 7.35 9.24
N HIS A 232 -12.26 7.52 9.48
CA HIS A 232 -13.34 7.21 8.52
C HIS A 232 -14.41 8.33 8.53
N HIS A 233 -14.01 9.56 8.87
CA HIS A 233 -14.86 10.74 8.85
C HIS A 233 -14.04 11.91 8.31
N THR A 234 -14.74 12.92 7.77
CA THR A 234 -14.12 14.13 7.26
C THR A 234 -14.94 15.31 7.75
N CYS A 235 -14.27 16.39 8.11
CA CYS A 235 -14.90 17.66 8.44
C CYS A 235 -14.37 18.76 7.53
N ALA A 236 -15.21 19.73 7.21
CA ALA A 236 -14.85 20.92 6.47
C ALA A 236 -15.30 22.17 7.22
N LEU A 237 -14.53 23.24 7.07
CA LEU A 237 -14.80 24.57 7.62
C LEU A 237 -15.19 25.50 6.47
N ASP A 238 -16.33 26.18 6.60
CA ASP A 238 -16.77 27.16 5.62
C ASP A 238 -16.27 28.58 5.91
N ASP A 239 -16.47 29.48 4.95
CA ASP A 239 -16.08 30.90 5.04
C ASP A 239 -16.83 31.73 6.11
N GLN A 240 -17.86 31.16 6.74
CA GLN A 240 -18.58 31.73 7.88
C GLN A 240 -18.13 31.14 9.22
N GLY A 241 -17.14 30.24 9.20
CA GLY A 241 -16.62 29.56 10.39
C GLY A 241 -17.48 28.39 10.86
N ILE A 242 -18.40 27.88 10.03
CA ILE A 242 -19.24 26.72 10.36
C ILE A 242 -18.55 25.44 9.94
N VAL A 243 -18.56 24.44 10.83
CA VAL A 243 -17.99 23.12 10.56
C VAL A 243 -19.09 22.14 10.15
N ILE A 244 -18.89 21.46 9.03
CA ILE A 244 -19.74 20.37 8.53
C ILE A 244 -18.91 19.08 8.53
N CYS A 245 -19.43 18.01 9.13
CA CYS A 245 -18.74 16.72 9.19
C CYS A 245 -19.60 15.58 8.63
N TRP A 246 -18.98 14.65 7.92
CA TRP A 246 -19.61 13.48 7.31
C TRP A 246 -18.76 12.21 7.49
N GLY A 247 -19.32 11.06 7.14
CA GLY A 247 -18.72 9.74 7.35
C GLY A 247 -19.13 9.09 8.68
N SER A 248 -18.20 8.42 9.34
CA SER A 248 -18.47 7.65 10.56
C SER A 248 -18.76 8.54 11.77
N ALA A 249 -19.97 8.44 12.31
CA ALA A 249 -20.41 9.16 13.52
C ALA A 249 -19.86 8.59 14.85
N THR A 250 -18.85 7.70 14.79
CA THR A 250 -18.30 7.04 15.99
C THR A 250 -17.77 8.10 16.97
N TYR A 251 -18.03 7.90 18.27
CA TYR A 251 -17.70 8.84 19.35
C TYR A 251 -18.31 10.25 19.23
N GLY A 252 -19.22 10.48 18.27
CA GLY A 252 -19.76 11.82 17.99
C GLY A 252 -18.81 12.71 17.19
N ALA A 253 -17.83 12.13 16.48
CA ALA A 253 -16.85 12.89 15.68
C ALA A 253 -17.51 13.75 14.58
N THR A 254 -18.69 13.34 14.08
CA THR A 254 -19.47 14.09 13.09
C THR A 254 -20.49 15.05 13.71
N SER A 255 -20.35 15.40 15.00
CA SER A 255 -21.26 16.29 15.73
C SER A 255 -20.51 17.51 16.27
N PRO A 256 -20.06 18.43 15.39
CA PRO A 256 -19.34 19.62 15.82
C PRO A 256 -20.22 20.49 16.73
N PRO A 257 -19.65 21.13 17.77
CA PRO A 257 -20.37 22.08 18.60
C PRO A 257 -20.91 23.27 17.79
N PRO A 258 -22.07 23.85 18.14
CA PRO A 258 -22.68 24.96 17.42
C PRO A 258 -21.98 26.30 17.76
N THR A 259 -20.74 26.45 17.32
CA THR A 259 -19.91 27.66 17.46
C THR A 259 -19.17 27.94 16.16
N SER A 260 -18.65 29.16 16.00
CA SER A 260 -17.77 29.51 14.88
C SER A 260 -16.32 29.12 15.17
N PHE A 261 -15.65 28.57 14.17
CA PHE A 261 -14.25 28.17 14.19
C PHE A 261 -13.43 28.99 13.20
N GLU A 262 -12.16 29.19 13.52
CA GLU A 262 -11.15 29.82 12.66
C GLU A 262 -10.23 28.79 12.01
N THR A 263 -10.07 27.63 12.66
CA THR A 263 -9.25 26.52 12.16
C THR A 263 -9.93 25.19 12.47
N LEU A 264 -9.50 24.14 11.77
CA LEU A 264 -10.03 22.79 11.92
C LEU A 264 -8.89 21.77 11.80
N SER A 265 -8.83 20.83 12.74
CA SER A 265 -7.90 19.69 12.71
C SER A 265 -8.60 18.46 13.28
N CYS A 266 -8.61 17.37 12.52
CA CYS A 266 -9.25 16.11 12.89
C CYS A 266 -8.23 14.97 13.02
N GLY A 267 -8.32 14.25 14.15
CA GLY A 267 -7.62 13.00 14.40
C GLY A 267 -8.52 11.80 14.08
N LEU A 268 -8.15 10.60 14.53
CA LEU A 268 -8.87 9.37 14.14
C LEU A 268 -10.35 9.35 14.48
N GLY A 269 -10.74 9.95 15.61
CA GLY A 269 -12.12 9.91 16.10
C GLY A 269 -12.51 11.13 16.92
N PHE A 270 -11.78 12.22 16.79
CA PHE A 270 -12.05 13.49 17.46
C PHE A 270 -11.48 14.62 16.60
N CYS A 271 -11.99 15.82 16.78
CA CYS A 271 -11.46 17.01 16.12
C CYS A 271 -11.33 18.14 17.12
N CYS A 272 -10.48 19.11 16.79
CA CYS A 272 -10.31 20.35 17.50
C CYS A 272 -10.24 21.51 16.50
N GLY A 273 -10.57 22.70 16.97
CA GLY A 273 -10.40 23.92 16.20
C GLY A 273 -10.21 25.12 17.11
N LEU A 274 -9.58 26.16 16.57
CA LEU A 274 -9.55 27.46 17.23
C LEU A 274 -10.90 28.15 17.03
N THR A 275 -11.32 28.90 18.04
CA THR A 275 -12.50 29.76 18.04
C THR A 275 -12.05 31.19 18.25
N GLY A 276 -12.78 32.18 17.75
CA GLY A 276 -12.48 33.60 17.97
C GLY A 276 -12.73 34.10 19.41
N THR A 277 -12.75 33.21 20.40
CA THR A 277 -13.05 33.52 21.80
C THR A 277 -11.80 34.04 22.51
N GLU A 278 -11.90 35.16 23.23
CA GLU A 278 -10.81 35.63 24.08
C GLU A 278 -10.58 34.70 25.28
N GLY A 279 -9.32 34.37 25.57
CA GLY A 279 -8.95 33.48 26.66
C GLY A 279 -8.80 32.04 26.19
N ASP A 280 -9.79 31.19 26.49
CA ASP A 280 -9.76 29.76 26.10
C ASP A 280 -10.32 29.61 24.68
N ASN A 281 -9.41 29.48 23.70
CA ASN A 281 -9.78 29.57 22.30
C ASN A 281 -9.78 28.23 21.55
N VAL A 282 -9.56 27.09 22.23
CA VAL A 282 -9.61 25.77 21.60
C VAL A 282 -10.91 25.06 22.00
N THR A 283 -11.65 24.57 21.01
CA THR A 283 -12.81 23.70 21.23
C THR A 283 -12.57 22.36 20.53
N CYS A 284 -12.77 21.26 21.26
CA CYS A 284 -12.63 19.90 20.75
C CYS A 284 -13.92 19.09 20.94
N TRP A 285 -14.15 18.10 20.08
CA TRP A 285 -15.30 17.19 20.15
C TRP A 285 -14.95 15.79 19.63
N GLY A 286 -15.79 14.81 19.94
CA GLY A 286 -15.59 13.41 19.58
C GLY A 286 -15.01 12.58 20.73
N ASN A 287 -14.11 11.64 20.42
CA ASN A 287 -13.52 10.75 21.41
C ASN A 287 -12.77 11.52 22.50
N ASN A 288 -13.05 11.19 23.76
CA ASN A 288 -12.38 11.78 24.92
C ASN A 288 -11.90 10.74 25.94
N SER A 289 -11.69 9.49 25.49
CA SER A 289 -11.32 8.38 26.38
C SER A 289 -9.99 8.58 27.11
N ASP A 290 -9.12 9.46 26.59
CA ASP A 290 -7.80 9.79 27.12
C ASP A 290 -7.67 11.26 27.55
N GLY A 291 -8.76 12.05 27.48
CA GLY A 291 -8.70 13.50 27.70
C GLY A 291 -8.25 14.31 26.47
N GLN A 292 -8.16 13.69 25.29
CA GLN A 292 -7.72 14.34 24.05
C GLN A 292 -8.69 15.43 23.53
N SER A 293 -9.96 15.35 23.92
CA SER A 293 -10.97 16.38 23.65
C SER A 293 -11.19 17.33 24.83
N SER A 294 -10.28 17.34 25.81
CA SER A 294 -10.28 18.25 26.96
C SER A 294 -9.08 19.20 26.89
N PRO A 295 -9.11 20.22 26.02
CA PRO A 295 -7.99 21.13 25.86
C PRO A 295 -7.69 21.87 27.17
N PRO A 296 -6.41 22.15 27.47
CA PRO A 296 -6.03 22.99 28.60
C PRO A 296 -6.46 24.45 28.33
N GLY A 297 -6.74 25.19 29.41
CA GLY A 297 -7.05 26.61 29.29
C GLY A 297 -5.88 27.44 28.75
N GLY A 298 -6.22 28.57 28.14
CA GLY A 298 -5.32 29.52 27.48
C GLY A 298 -5.55 29.65 25.99
N SER A 299 -4.87 30.63 25.40
CA SER A 299 -4.95 30.92 23.97
C SER A 299 -3.81 30.25 23.19
N PHE A 300 -4.15 29.74 22.02
CA PHE A 300 -3.26 29.09 21.06
C PHE A 300 -3.36 29.76 19.69
N SER A 301 -2.25 29.80 18.96
CA SER A 301 -2.17 30.31 17.57
C SER A 301 -2.39 29.20 16.54
N SER A 302 -2.16 27.94 16.90
CA SER A 302 -2.55 26.78 16.10
C SER A 302 -2.86 25.59 17.00
N VAL A 303 -3.67 24.67 16.49
CA VAL A 303 -3.97 23.38 17.12
C VAL A 303 -3.84 22.29 16.07
N SER A 304 -3.21 21.18 16.44
CA SER A 304 -3.09 19.99 15.61
C SER A 304 -3.50 18.77 16.43
N THR A 305 -4.39 17.98 15.86
CA THR A 305 -4.82 16.70 16.44
C THR A 305 -3.99 15.58 15.86
N GLY A 306 -3.35 14.81 16.74
CA GLY A 306 -2.70 13.57 16.35
C GLY A 306 -3.72 12.47 16.10
N GLY A 307 -3.24 11.23 15.97
CA GLY A 307 -4.09 10.07 15.70
C GLY A 307 -5.26 9.87 16.69
N GLY A 308 -5.23 8.83 17.50
CA GLY A 308 -6.39 8.47 18.33
C GLY A 308 -6.43 9.10 19.72
N ARG A 309 -5.35 9.77 20.15
CA ARG A 309 -4.98 9.77 21.57
C ARG A 309 -4.48 11.08 22.14
N HIS A 310 -4.01 12.04 21.32
CA HIS A 310 -3.48 13.31 21.81
C HIS A 310 -3.70 14.44 20.81
N ALA A 311 -3.69 15.66 21.31
CA ALA A 311 -3.65 16.88 20.53
C ALA A 311 -2.61 17.83 21.11
N CYS A 312 -2.14 18.75 20.29
CA CYS A 312 -1.14 19.75 20.67
C CYS A 312 -1.56 21.11 20.14
N GLY A 313 -1.21 22.16 20.87
CA GLY A 313 -1.40 23.54 20.46
C GLY A 313 -0.11 24.34 20.57
N LEU A 314 0.13 25.23 19.60
CA LEU A 314 1.23 26.19 19.61
C LEU A 314 0.69 27.52 20.16
N LYS A 315 1.46 28.17 21.02
CA LYS A 315 1.18 29.50 21.55
C LYS A 315 1.90 30.56 20.74
N SER A 316 1.39 31.80 20.82
CA SER A 316 2.01 32.97 20.18
C SER A 316 3.42 33.30 20.70
N ASP A 317 3.81 32.79 21.87
CA ASP A 317 5.17 32.89 22.41
C ASP A 317 6.10 31.74 21.94
N GLY A 318 5.64 30.94 20.98
CA GLY A 318 6.38 29.82 20.37
C GLY A 318 6.39 28.55 21.23
N LYS A 319 5.65 28.50 22.35
CA LYS A 319 5.58 27.29 23.20
C LYS A 319 4.49 26.34 22.73
N ILE A 320 4.77 25.05 22.79
CA ILE A 320 3.79 23.99 22.49
C ILE A 320 3.21 23.44 23.81
N ILE A 321 1.94 23.05 23.81
CA ILE A 321 1.31 22.28 24.89
C ILE A 321 0.55 21.13 24.26
N CYS A 322 0.81 19.90 24.71
CA CYS A 322 0.09 18.70 24.30
C CYS A 322 -0.76 18.16 25.44
N TRP A 323 -1.91 17.57 25.10
CA TRP A 323 -2.85 16.95 26.04
C TRP A 323 -3.44 15.65 25.47
N GLY A 324 -4.03 14.84 26.35
CA GLY A 324 -4.51 13.49 26.03
C GLY A 324 -3.66 12.38 26.66
N SER A 325 -3.58 11.23 26.00
CA SER A 325 -2.94 10.03 26.52
C SER A 325 -1.42 10.14 26.55
N SER A 326 -0.82 9.89 27.71
CA SER A 326 0.63 9.72 27.87
C SER A 326 1.08 8.25 27.92
N LYS A 327 0.13 7.30 27.88
CA LYS A 327 0.41 5.86 28.02
C LYS A 327 0.87 5.22 26.71
N GLY A 328 2.10 4.69 26.70
CA GLY A 328 2.71 4.04 25.53
C GLY A 328 3.51 4.98 24.63
N PHE A 329 3.56 6.27 24.99
CA PHE A 329 4.35 7.28 24.31
C PHE A 329 5.68 7.40 25.04
N GLN A 330 6.80 7.27 24.34
CA GLN A 330 8.14 7.60 24.86
C GLN A 330 8.27 9.13 25.07
N GLY A 331 7.33 9.76 25.79
CA GLY A 331 7.42 11.17 26.17
C GLY A 331 6.56 12.18 25.39
N SER A 332 5.61 11.79 24.53
CA SER A 332 4.81 12.76 23.74
C SER A 332 3.88 13.69 24.52
N VAL A 333 3.71 13.48 25.84
CA VAL A 333 2.92 14.35 26.73
C VAL A 333 3.73 14.80 27.97
N GLY A 334 5.07 14.73 27.90
CA GLY A 334 6.01 15.11 28.96
C GLY A 334 7.08 16.11 28.46
N PRO A 335 7.86 16.75 29.35
CA PRO A 335 8.58 17.98 29.06
C PRO A 335 9.55 17.81 27.89
N PHE A 336 9.43 18.73 26.94
CA PHE A 336 10.24 18.93 25.75
C PHE A 336 11.69 18.44 25.84
N PRO A 337 12.25 17.87 24.75
CA PRO A 337 13.69 17.96 24.53
C PRO A 337 14.03 19.43 24.28
N ASP A 338 14.39 20.09 25.37
CA ASP A 338 14.68 21.52 25.54
C ASP A 338 13.45 22.45 25.61
N GLY A 339 13.19 23.01 26.79
CA GLY A 339 12.22 24.10 26.96
C GLY A 339 12.78 25.45 26.50
N SER A 340 13.66 25.47 25.48
CA SER A 340 14.32 26.68 24.96
C SER A 340 14.00 26.98 23.49
N GLY A 341 13.44 26.03 22.73
CA GLY A 341 13.05 26.22 21.35
C GLY A 341 11.83 27.14 21.20
N GLN A 342 11.93 28.13 20.32
CA GLN A 342 10.78 28.85 19.77
C GLN A 342 10.38 28.17 18.46
N TYR A 343 9.11 27.78 18.37
CA TYR A 343 8.54 27.09 17.21
C TYR A 343 7.56 27.99 16.46
N GLU A 344 7.51 27.84 15.14
CA GLU A 344 6.54 28.51 14.26
C GLU A 344 5.50 27.56 13.68
N TYR A 345 5.78 26.25 13.68
CA TYR A 345 4.90 25.22 13.16
C TYR A 345 4.90 23.98 14.05
N LEU A 346 3.78 23.26 14.03
CA LEU A 346 3.47 22.10 14.86
C LEU A 346 2.50 21.21 14.07
N GLU A 347 2.79 19.92 14.03
CA GLU A 347 1.83 18.91 13.60
C GLU A 347 1.92 17.65 14.46
N ALA A 348 0.76 17.15 14.87
CA ALA A 348 0.63 15.94 15.65
C ALA A 348 0.29 14.77 14.73
N GLY A 349 1.07 13.69 14.85
CA GLY A 349 0.85 12.45 14.12
C GLY A 349 0.18 11.41 15.00
N HIS A 350 0.25 10.15 14.59
CA HIS A 350 -0.41 9.06 15.32
C HIS A 350 0.14 8.80 16.72
N TYR A 351 1.47 8.66 16.79
CA TYR A 351 2.21 8.35 18.01
C TYR A 351 3.44 9.23 18.18
N LEU A 352 3.53 10.30 17.40
CA LEU A 352 4.60 11.28 17.44
C LEU A 352 4.05 12.68 17.19
N THR A 353 4.87 13.68 17.39
CA THR A 353 4.58 15.08 17.08
C THR A 353 5.84 15.71 16.54
N CYS A 354 5.69 16.54 15.52
CA CYS A 354 6.76 17.27 14.88
C CYS A 354 6.50 18.77 15.01
N ALA A 355 7.57 19.53 15.11
CA ALA A 355 7.53 20.98 15.12
C ALA A 355 8.72 21.53 14.34
N ILE A 356 8.58 22.75 13.83
CA ILE A 356 9.65 23.45 13.13
C ILE A 356 10.02 24.69 13.96
N THR A 357 11.31 24.82 14.23
CA THR A 357 11.89 25.98 14.92
C THR A 357 11.91 27.20 14.00
N LEU A 358 12.07 28.41 14.56
CA LEU A 358 12.20 29.64 13.75
C LEU A 358 13.38 29.64 12.76
N ASP A 359 14.38 28.79 12.98
CA ASP A 359 15.51 28.62 12.07
C ASP A 359 15.23 27.56 10.98
N GLY A 360 14.00 27.03 10.90
CA GLY A 360 13.58 26.01 9.94
C GLY A 360 14.00 24.58 10.28
N ASP A 361 14.58 24.31 11.46
CA ASP A 361 14.95 22.94 11.85
C ASP A 361 13.72 22.13 12.31
N GLY A 362 13.57 20.93 11.74
CA GLY A 362 12.56 19.96 12.15
C GLY A 362 12.93 19.24 13.45
N LYS A 363 12.00 19.21 14.42
CA LYS A 363 12.13 18.51 15.70
C LYS A 363 10.91 17.62 15.89
N CYS A 364 11.12 16.31 15.93
CA CYS A 364 10.06 15.34 16.18
C CYS A 364 10.34 14.55 17.46
N TRP A 365 9.27 14.15 18.15
CA TRP A 365 9.35 13.36 19.37
C TRP A 365 8.17 12.39 19.50
N GLY A 366 8.39 11.27 20.18
CA GLY A 366 7.41 10.19 20.36
C GLY A 366 7.93 8.85 19.90
N ASN A 367 7.08 8.03 19.27
CA ASN A 367 7.47 6.72 18.76
C ASN A 367 8.49 6.85 17.62
N ASP A 368 9.69 6.29 17.81
CA ASP A 368 10.78 6.30 16.83
C ASP A 368 11.24 4.87 16.44
N LYS A 369 10.38 3.85 16.58
CA LYS A 369 10.74 2.46 16.26
C LYS A 369 11.28 2.29 14.84
N TYR A 370 10.77 3.08 13.89
CA TYR A 370 11.13 3.03 12.47
C TYR A 370 11.93 4.25 12.03
N LYS A 371 12.44 5.09 12.95
CA LYS A 371 13.07 6.38 12.65
C LYS A 371 12.13 7.47 12.14
N GLN A 372 10.81 7.27 12.27
CA GLN A 372 9.81 8.26 11.85
C GLN A 372 9.85 9.57 12.65
N ALA A 373 10.40 9.57 13.87
CA ALA A 373 10.59 10.79 14.65
C ALA A 373 12.02 11.38 14.49
N THR A 374 12.76 10.97 13.46
CA THR A 374 14.12 11.44 13.19
C THR A 374 14.19 12.11 11.80
N PRO A 375 13.83 13.41 11.69
CA PRO A 375 13.91 14.13 10.42
C PRO A 375 15.33 14.12 9.84
N PRO A 376 15.48 13.88 8.52
CA PRO A 376 16.75 14.07 7.83
C PRO A 376 17.29 15.51 7.98
N PRO A 377 18.62 15.71 7.88
CA PRO A 377 19.19 17.06 7.91
C PRO A 377 18.70 17.92 6.73
N ALA A 378 17.80 18.86 7.01
CA ALA A 378 17.31 19.87 6.07
C ALA A 378 16.63 21.01 6.85
N LYS A 379 16.30 22.08 6.13
CA LYS A 379 15.36 23.10 6.59
C LYS A 379 13.99 22.80 6.02
N TYR A 380 12.94 22.94 6.81
CA TYR A 380 11.58 22.54 6.49
C TYR A 380 10.61 23.73 6.56
N LYS A 381 9.61 23.71 5.68
CA LYS A 381 8.42 24.58 5.73
C LYS A 381 7.25 23.87 6.41
N GLU A 382 7.18 22.55 6.25
CA GLU A 382 6.11 21.69 6.73
C GLU A 382 6.67 20.31 7.06
N ILE A 383 6.15 19.65 8.10
CA ILE A 383 6.47 18.26 8.43
C ILE A 383 5.18 17.60 8.86
N SER A 384 4.69 16.66 8.05
CA SER A 384 3.50 15.87 8.34
C SER A 384 3.88 14.48 8.86
N PRO A 385 3.65 14.18 10.17
CA PRO A 385 3.97 12.90 10.76
C PRO A 385 2.83 11.87 10.66
N GLY A 386 3.12 10.73 10.02
CA GLY A 386 2.22 9.58 9.96
C GLY A 386 2.26 8.67 11.19
N THR A 387 2.11 7.35 10.95
CA THR A 387 2.21 6.32 12.01
C THR A 387 3.59 5.69 12.10
N VAL A 388 4.14 5.32 10.94
CA VAL A 388 5.40 4.59 10.80
C VAL A 388 6.37 5.26 9.84
N HIS A 389 5.90 6.24 9.07
CA HIS A 389 6.70 7.13 8.24
C HIS A 389 6.26 8.58 8.48
N SER A 390 7.08 9.52 8.03
CA SER A 390 6.80 10.95 8.08
C SER A 390 7.43 11.58 6.85
N CYS A 391 6.85 12.69 6.41
CA CYS A 391 7.37 13.44 5.28
C CYS A 391 7.41 14.92 5.63
N GLY A 392 8.21 15.69 4.93
CA GLY A 392 8.24 17.14 5.06
C GLY A 392 8.58 17.82 3.75
N ILE A 393 8.04 19.03 3.60
CA ILE A 393 8.40 19.94 2.51
C ILE A 393 9.63 20.72 2.95
N ALA A 394 10.72 20.54 2.24
CA ALA A 394 11.97 21.24 2.50
C ALA A 394 11.89 22.71 2.05
N ALA A 395 12.86 23.52 2.47
CA ALA A 395 12.90 24.95 2.15
C ALA A 395 12.97 25.25 0.64
N ASP A 396 13.43 24.29 -0.17
CA ASP A 396 13.48 24.30 -1.64
C ASP A 396 12.22 23.72 -2.30
N ASP A 397 11.14 23.53 -1.54
CA ASP A 397 9.85 23.00 -1.98
C ASP A 397 9.85 21.50 -2.34
N THR A 398 10.97 20.80 -2.16
CA THR A 398 11.04 19.34 -2.42
C THR A 398 10.54 18.52 -1.25
N LEU A 399 10.00 17.33 -1.51
CA LEU A 399 9.61 16.38 -0.47
C LEU A 399 10.82 15.60 0.06
N LYS A 400 10.80 15.34 1.37
CA LYS A 400 11.67 14.37 2.02
C LYS A 400 10.82 13.46 2.88
N CYS A 401 10.78 12.17 2.59
CA CYS A 401 10.12 11.17 3.42
C CYS A 401 11.11 10.26 4.13
N TRP A 402 10.77 9.81 5.33
CA TRP A 402 11.62 8.94 6.15
C TRP A 402 10.77 8.04 7.06
N GLY A 403 11.37 6.96 7.53
CA GLY A 403 10.73 6.01 8.43
C GLY A 403 10.67 4.59 7.85
N SER A 404 9.53 3.93 8.03
CA SER A 404 9.26 2.61 7.44
C SER A 404 8.84 2.72 5.98
N ASP A 405 9.49 1.97 5.10
CA ASP A 405 9.28 2.04 3.65
C ASP A 405 8.42 0.91 3.04
N GLY A 406 7.78 0.04 3.84
CA GLY A 406 6.85 -0.93 3.25
C GLY A 406 5.75 -0.22 2.45
N PHE A 407 5.32 -0.75 1.30
CA PHE A 407 4.38 -0.09 0.37
C PHE A 407 4.91 1.23 -0.22
N ASP A 408 6.23 1.38 -0.36
CA ASP A 408 6.88 2.55 -0.99
C ASP A 408 6.49 3.91 -0.39
N ARG A 409 6.12 3.92 0.89
CA ARG A 409 5.64 5.12 1.59
C ARG A 409 6.70 6.20 1.74
N THR A 410 7.99 5.85 1.69
CA THR A 410 9.08 6.85 1.73
C THR A 410 9.61 7.23 0.36
N ASN A 411 9.14 6.57 -0.70
CA ASN A 411 9.42 6.95 -2.09
C ASN A 411 8.48 8.09 -2.53
N CYS A 412 8.69 9.29 -2.00
CA CYS A 412 7.91 10.46 -2.40
C CYS A 412 8.20 10.86 -3.85
N PRO A 413 7.18 11.29 -4.62
CA PRO A 413 7.38 11.72 -6.00
C PRO A 413 8.27 12.96 -6.09
N ASP A 414 9.05 13.02 -7.16
CA ASP A 414 9.85 14.20 -7.50
C ASP A 414 8.94 15.39 -7.87
N GLY A 415 9.40 16.61 -7.56
CA GLY A 415 8.71 17.85 -7.88
C GLY A 415 8.78 18.87 -6.75
N THR A 416 8.01 19.94 -6.89
CA THR A 416 7.88 21.01 -5.90
C THR A 416 6.46 21.11 -5.37
N TYR A 417 6.32 21.31 -4.05
CA TYR A 417 5.06 21.16 -3.33
C TYR A 417 4.78 22.32 -2.39
N THR A 418 3.50 22.64 -2.22
CA THR A 418 3.01 23.70 -1.33
C THR A 418 2.32 23.18 -0.09
N GLN A 419 1.89 21.91 -0.08
CA GLN A 419 1.17 21.30 1.03
C GLN A 419 1.28 19.77 1.00
N LEU A 420 1.31 19.14 2.18
CA LEU A 420 1.55 17.71 2.35
C LEU A 420 0.72 17.16 3.53
N GLU A 421 0.09 16.01 3.34
CA GLU A 421 -0.55 15.27 4.44
C GLU A 421 -0.13 13.80 4.41
N VAL A 422 0.24 13.30 5.59
CA VAL A 422 0.71 11.93 5.80
C VAL A 422 -0.13 11.25 6.87
N ASN A 423 -0.73 10.11 6.53
CA ASN A 423 -1.47 9.30 7.50
C ASN A 423 -0.84 7.90 7.68
N GLN A 424 -1.60 6.89 8.07
CA GLN A 424 -1.08 5.57 8.45
C GLN A 424 -0.40 4.81 7.31
N LEU A 425 -0.98 4.93 6.11
CA LEU A 425 -0.76 3.97 5.03
C LEU A 425 -0.39 4.65 3.70
N HIS A 426 -0.84 5.87 3.46
CA HIS A 426 -0.51 6.64 2.27
C HIS A 426 -0.29 8.11 2.63
N SER A 427 0.26 8.84 1.67
CA SER A 427 0.56 10.27 1.76
C SER A 427 0.04 10.94 0.50
N CYS A 428 -0.35 12.20 0.62
CA CYS A 428 -0.71 13.03 -0.53
C CYS A 428 -0.10 14.43 -0.38
N ALA A 429 0.22 15.06 -1.49
CA ALA A 429 0.75 16.42 -1.53
C ALA A 429 0.17 17.21 -2.70
N VAL A 430 0.03 18.53 -2.51
CA VAL A 430 -0.33 19.48 -3.56
C VAL A 430 0.94 20.11 -4.12
N SER A 431 1.16 19.98 -5.43
CA SER A 431 2.29 20.57 -6.14
C SER A 431 2.18 22.09 -6.23
N THR A 432 3.27 22.79 -6.53
CA THR A 432 3.27 24.24 -6.82
C THR A 432 2.40 24.61 -8.03
N ASN A 433 2.12 23.64 -8.90
CA ASN A 433 1.19 23.79 -10.03
C ASN A 433 -0.24 23.34 -9.66
N SER A 434 -0.53 23.13 -8.37
CA SER A 434 -1.86 22.84 -7.83
C SER A 434 -2.47 21.50 -8.26
N LEU A 435 -1.61 20.51 -8.48
CA LEU A 435 -1.99 19.12 -8.76
C LEU A 435 -1.76 18.26 -7.51
N ILE A 436 -2.62 17.27 -7.30
CA ILE A 436 -2.46 16.33 -6.18
C ILE A 436 -1.66 15.12 -6.64
N ARG A 437 -0.68 14.72 -5.84
CA ARG A 437 0.05 13.46 -5.95
C ARG A 437 -0.15 12.65 -4.69
N CYS A 438 -0.52 11.39 -4.82
CA CYS A 438 -0.62 10.46 -3.70
C CYS A 438 0.26 9.23 -3.94
N TRP A 439 0.85 8.68 -2.88
CA TRP A 439 1.70 7.49 -2.93
C TRP A 439 1.61 6.70 -1.62
N GLY A 440 2.09 5.47 -1.64
CA GLY A 440 2.02 4.55 -0.50
C GLY A 440 1.09 3.37 -0.76
N TYR A 441 0.43 2.89 0.29
CA TYR A 441 -0.45 1.73 0.21
C TYR A 441 -1.82 2.04 -0.41
N ASP A 442 -2.18 1.26 -1.43
CA ASP A 442 -3.54 1.17 -1.99
C ASP A 442 -4.15 -0.22 -1.69
N ASP A 443 -5.42 -0.26 -1.28
CA ASP A 443 -6.17 -1.50 -1.02
C ASP A 443 -7.12 -1.85 -2.17
N GLY A 444 -6.88 -1.26 -3.35
CA GLY A 444 -7.71 -1.41 -4.54
C GLY A 444 -8.98 -0.55 -4.49
N GLN A 445 -9.04 0.44 -3.60
CA GLN A 445 -10.12 1.43 -3.55
C GLN A 445 -9.71 2.78 -4.16
N GLY A 446 -8.45 2.93 -4.59
CA GLY A 446 -7.96 4.09 -5.34
C GLY A 446 -7.64 5.30 -4.47
N GLN A 447 -7.32 5.12 -3.19
CA GLN A 447 -6.89 6.20 -2.28
C GLN A 447 -5.61 6.89 -2.75
N THR A 448 -4.75 6.17 -3.50
CA THR A 448 -3.55 6.75 -4.12
C THR A 448 -3.80 7.27 -5.53
N THR A 449 -5.05 7.27 -6.00
CA THR A 449 -5.47 7.70 -7.34
C THR A 449 -6.35 8.96 -7.21
N PRO A 450 -5.75 10.17 -7.19
CA PRO A 450 -6.51 11.40 -7.00
C PRO A 450 -7.60 11.56 -8.06
N ALA A 451 -8.75 12.07 -7.63
CA ALA A 451 -9.77 12.47 -8.58
C ALA A 451 -9.23 13.59 -9.51
N GLY A 452 -9.60 13.56 -10.79
CA GLY A 452 -9.23 14.60 -11.74
C GLY A 452 -9.85 15.96 -11.40
N CYS A 453 -9.24 17.03 -11.93
CA CYS A 453 -9.72 18.42 -11.78
C CYS A 453 -10.93 18.77 -12.65
N SER A 454 -11.82 17.82 -12.96
CA SER A 454 -13.05 18.10 -13.71
C SER A 454 -14.07 18.88 -12.86
N ASN A 455 -14.77 19.80 -13.52
CA ASN A 455 -15.87 20.60 -12.95
C ASN A 455 -17.09 19.76 -12.61
#